data_AF-A0A3Q2GQX1-F1
#
_entry.id   AF-A0A3Q2GQX1-F1
#
_cell.length_a   1.000
_cell.length_b   1.000
_cell.length_c   1.000
_cell.angle_alpha   90.00
_cell.angle_beta   90.00
_cell.angle_gamma   90.00
#
_symmetry.space_group_name_H-M   'P 1'
#
loop_
_entity.id
_entity.type
_entity.pdbx_description
1 polymer ?
#
loop_
_entity_poly.entity_id
_entity_poly.type
_entity_poly.pdbx_seq_one_letter_code
_entity_poly.pdbx_strand_id
1 'polypeptide(L)'
;LLTGLKILFENELAVADFLLPNKVCLLYVSEGDMVAGNGFRRKLVRYRNASSSFQQLVLAERTRLSEQYFSALQKFVVLDLGLSLLPVGGQTEASQLITQIVHGEGRENPFRRRTSCRLLDSITLAMVQQIPGVGKVRAVTLMQNFPSIQEISNASPAELEPLVGQASAQQIHSFFHAHLTPGN
;
A
#
# COMPACT_ATOMS: atom_id res chain seq x y z
N LEU A 1 -22.60 0.34 -22.16
CA LEU A 1 -22.75 -1.13 -22.21
C LEU A 1 -21.38 -1.74 -21.91
N LEU A 2 -21.28 -2.61 -20.90
CA LEU A 2 -20.04 -3.30 -20.51
C LEU A 2 -19.59 -4.21 -21.67
N THR A 3 -18.67 -3.76 -22.52
CA THR A 3 -18.24 -4.52 -23.70
C THR A 3 -17.32 -5.68 -23.28
N GLY A 4 -17.64 -6.90 -23.71
CA GLY A 4 -16.78 -8.09 -23.51
C GLY A 4 -16.95 -8.83 -22.18
N LEU A 5 -17.95 -8.47 -21.36
CA LEU A 5 -18.26 -9.17 -20.10
C LEU A 5 -19.62 -9.86 -20.17
N LYS A 6 -19.70 -11.08 -19.61
CA LYS A 6 -20.97 -11.78 -19.41
C LYS A 6 -21.67 -11.21 -18.17
N ILE A 7 -22.76 -10.48 -18.37
CA ILE A 7 -23.57 -9.93 -17.29
C ILE A 7 -24.59 -10.98 -16.88
N LEU A 8 -24.63 -11.29 -15.58
CA LEU A 8 -25.68 -12.10 -14.98
C LEU A 8 -26.58 -11.17 -14.17
N PHE A 9 -27.86 -11.15 -14.49
CA PHE A 9 -28.85 -10.39 -13.74
C PHE A 9 -29.40 -11.29 -12.65
N GLU A 10 -29.36 -10.79 -11.41
CA GLU A 10 -29.82 -11.50 -10.23
C GLU A 10 -30.63 -10.50 -9.39
N ASN A 11 -31.77 -10.95 -8.86
CA ASN A 11 -32.71 -10.06 -8.17
C ASN A 11 -32.33 -9.86 -6.69
N GLU A 12 -31.46 -10.72 -6.15
CA GLU A 12 -31.07 -10.70 -4.73
C GLU A 12 -29.59 -10.35 -4.51
N LEU A 13 -29.09 -9.25 -5.10
CA LEU A 13 -27.74 -8.72 -4.79
C LEU A 13 -27.63 -8.01 -3.42
N ALA A 14 -28.62 -8.21 -2.53
CA ALA A 14 -28.75 -7.52 -1.25
C ALA A 14 -28.74 -5.99 -1.40
N VAL A 15 -27.69 -5.31 -0.93
CA VAL A 15 -27.58 -3.83 -0.93
C VAL A 15 -26.71 -3.31 -2.08
N ALA A 16 -26.03 -4.21 -2.80
CA ALA A 16 -25.10 -3.87 -3.87
C ALA A 16 -25.80 -3.80 -5.22
N ASP A 17 -25.22 -3.02 -6.15
CA ASP A 17 -25.73 -2.92 -7.52
C ASP A 17 -24.98 -3.86 -8.47
N PHE A 18 -23.69 -4.14 -8.22
CA PHE A 18 -22.90 -5.10 -8.99
C PHE A 18 -21.99 -5.95 -8.10
N LEU A 19 -21.83 -7.22 -8.46
CA LEU A 19 -20.83 -8.12 -7.87
C LEU A 19 -19.84 -8.50 -8.96
N LEU A 20 -18.56 -8.26 -8.69
CA LEU A 20 -17.46 -8.57 -9.58
C LEU A 20 -16.77 -9.88 -9.14
N PRO A 21 -16.20 -10.65 -10.09
CA PRO A 21 -15.54 -11.94 -9.80
C PRO A 21 -14.37 -11.81 -8.82
N ASN A 22 -13.69 -10.66 -8.81
CA ASN A 22 -12.57 -10.32 -7.92
C ASN A 22 -12.95 -10.05 -6.46
N LYS A 23 -14.11 -10.53 -6.03
CA LYS A 23 -14.70 -10.22 -4.73
C LYS A 23 -14.84 -8.71 -4.49
N VAL A 24 -15.04 -7.90 -5.52
CA VAL A 24 -15.42 -6.50 -5.35
C VAL A 24 -16.94 -6.39 -5.45
N CYS A 25 -17.52 -5.79 -4.43
CA CYS A 25 -18.92 -5.44 -4.37
C CYS A 25 -19.04 -3.96 -4.74
N LEU A 26 -19.96 -3.59 -5.62
CA LEU A 26 -20.04 -2.23 -6.14
C LEU A 26 -21.42 -1.62 -5.90
N LEU A 27 -21.44 -0.39 -5.39
CA LEU A 27 -22.63 0.44 -5.25
C LEU A 27 -22.55 1.63 -6.22
N TYR A 28 -23.59 1.86 -7.00
CA TYR A 28 -23.68 2.97 -7.94
C TYR A 28 -24.57 4.07 -7.38
N VAL A 29 -24.06 5.30 -7.34
CA VAL A 29 -24.78 6.50 -6.93
C VAL A 29 -24.95 7.40 -8.16
N SER A 30 -26.20 7.54 -8.61
CA SER A 30 -26.51 8.39 -9.75
C SER A 30 -26.49 9.88 -9.38
N GLU A 31 -26.42 10.74 -10.39
CA GLU A 31 -26.58 12.19 -10.25
C GLU A 31 -27.91 12.51 -9.56
N GLY A 32 -28.98 11.82 -9.95
CA GLY A 32 -30.31 11.97 -9.36
C GLY A 32 -30.33 11.67 -7.87
N ASP A 33 -29.64 10.61 -7.43
CA ASP A 33 -29.56 10.26 -6.02
C ASP A 33 -28.79 11.30 -5.20
N MET A 34 -27.73 11.89 -5.79
CA MET A 34 -26.96 12.95 -5.15
C MET A 34 -27.78 14.24 -5.00
N VAL A 35 -28.55 14.61 -6.04
CA VAL A 35 -29.35 15.84 -6.06
C VAL A 35 -30.62 15.70 -5.22
N ALA A 36 -31.22 14.51 -5.15
CA ALA A 36 -32.42 14.22 -4.36
C ALA A 36 -32.20 14.28 -2.84
N GLY A 37 -30.96 14.46 -2.38
CA GLY A 37 -30.60 14.66 -0.98
C GLY A 37 -30.04 13.40 -0.32
N ASN A 38 -30.36 13.17 0.95
CA ASN A 38 -29.64 12.17 1.76
C ASN A 38 -30.21 10.74 1.72
N GLY A 39 -31.13 10.44 0.79
CA GLY A 39 -31.77 9.12 0.69
C GLY A 39 -30.77 7.97 0.50
N PHE A 40 -29.72 8.21 -0.29
CA PHE A 40 -28.67 7.23 -0.56
C PHE A 40 -27.79 6.93 0.67
N ARG A 41 -27.76 7.81 1.69
CA ARG A 41 -26.90 7.62 2.88
C ARG A 41 -27.29 6.39 3.69
N ARG A 42 -28.59 6.12 3.82
CA ARG A 42 -29.06 4.91 4.52
C ARG A 42 -28.67 3.64 3.76
N LYS A 43 -28.67 3.69 2.42
CA LYS A 43 -28.18 2.59 1.56
C LYS A 43 -26.69 2.38 1.80
N LEU A 44 -25.88 3.45 1.81
CA LEU A 44 -24.43 3.38 2.08
C LEU A 44 -24.06 2.83 3.46
N VAL A 45 -24.77 3.24 4.51
CA VAL A 45 -24.53 2.71 5.87
C VAL A 45 -24.86 1.21 5.93
N ARG A 46 -25.98 0.80 5.33
CA ARG A 46 -26.34 -0.63 5.22
C ARG A 46 -25.33 -1.40 4.38
N TYR A 47 -24.87 -0.82 3.29
CA TYR A 47 -23.85 -1.38 2.41
C TYR A 47 -22.53 -1.60 3.17
N ARG A 48 -22.09 -0.64 3.99
CA ARG A 48 -20.92 -0.78 4.88
C ARG A 48 -21.09 -1.90 5.91
N ASN A 49 -22.28 -2.00 6.51
CA ASN A 49 -22.61 -2.96 7.56
C ASN A 49 -22.97 -4.35 7.02
N ALA A 50 -23.22 -4.49 5.72
CA ALA A 50 -23.38 -5.77 5.09
C ALA A 50 -22.03 -6.49 5.17
N SER A 51 -21.90 -7.43 6.11
CA SER A 51 -20.71 -8.25 6.30
C SER A 51 -20.46 -9.11 5.08
N SER A 52 -19.69 -8.58 4.15
CA SER A 52 -19.22 -9.27 2.96
C SER A 52 -17.72 -9.44 3.05
N SER A 53 -17.19 -10.64 2.77
CA SER A 53 -15.76 -10.87 2.51
C SER A 53 -15.24 -10.16 1.24
N PHE A 54 -16.08 -9.31 0.65
CA PHE A 54 -15.88 -8.56 -0.57
C PHE A 54 -15.35 -7.16 -0.26
N GLN A 55 -14.45 -6.67 -1.10
CA GLN A 55 -14.01 -5.28 -1.08
C GLN A 55 -15.16 -4.38 -1.55
N GLN A 56 -15.52 -3.40 -0.74
CA GLN A 56 -16.64 -2.50 -1.00
C GLN A 56 -16.16 -1.26 -1.76
N LEU A 57 -16.77 -1.01 -2.93
CA LEU A 57 -16.46 0.10 -3.82
C LEU A 57 -17.72 0.88 -4.17
N VAL A 58 -17.66 2.20 -4.06
CA VAL A 58 -18.75 3.10 -4.44
C VAL A 58 -18.33 3.86 -5.71
N LEU A 59 -19.17 3.81 -6.74
CA LEU A 59 -19.07 4.69 -7.90
C LEU A 59 -20.11 5.80 -7.77
N ALA A 60 -19.71 7.04 -8.02
CA ALA A 60 -20.64 8.18 -7.98
C ALA A 60 -20.51 9.04 -9.24
N GLU A 61 -21.65 9.38 -9.85
CA GLU A 61 -21.69 10.26 -11.01
C GLU A 61 -21.27 11.68 -10.60
N ARG A 62 -20.12 12.14 -11.11
CA ARG A 62 -19.60 13.49 -10.94
C ARG A 62 -19.75 14.26 -12.25
N THR A 63 -20.82 15.02 -12.33
CA THR A 63 -21.18 15.87 -13.47
C THR A 63 -21.20 17.34 -13.03
N ARG A 64 -21.47 18.25 -13.96
CA ARG A 64 -21.62 19.68 -13.64
C ARG A 64 -22.73 19.96 -12.61
N LEU A 65 -23.77 19.11 -12.54
CA LEU A 65 -24.90 19.29 -11.63
C LEU A 65 -24.65 18.66 -10.26
N SER A 66 -24.00 17.49 -10.20
CA SER A 66 -23.68 16.81 -8.95
C SER A 66 -22.40 17.29 -8.26
N GLU A 67 -21.56 18.07 -8.96
CA GLU A 67 -20.28 18.59 -8.46
C GLU A 67 -20.37 19.22 -7.07
N GLN A 68 -21.38 20.08 -6.85
CA GLN A 68 -21.60 20.79 -5.58
C GLN A 68 -21.92 19.85 -4.41
N TYR A 69 -22.49 18.67 -4.68
CA TYR A 69 -22.84 17.67 -3.67
C TYR A 69 -21.73 16.64 -3.47
N PHE A 70 -20.80 16.54 -4.42
CA PHE A 70 -19.75 15.53 -4.42
C PHE A 70 -18.79 15.65 -3.23
N SER A 71 -18.42 16.87 -2.82
CA SER A 71 -17.52 17.05 -1.67
C SER A 71 -18.14 16.52 -0.36
N ALA A 72 -19.44 16.75 -0.16
CA ALA A 72 -20.16 16.24 1.01
C ALA A 72 -20.29 14.71 0.96
N LEU A 73 -20.58 14.16 -0.22
CA LEU A 73 -20.60 12.72 -0.47
C LEU A 73 -19.24 12.08 -0.18
N GLN A 74 -18.15 12.65 -0.70
CA GLN A 74 -16.80 12.14 -0.52
C GLN A 74 -16.38 12.14 0.95
N LYS A 75 -16.67 13.22 1.69
CA LYS A 75 -16.44 13.25 3.13
C LYS A 75 -17.18 12.11 3.84
N PHE A 76 -18.46 11.94 3.53
CA PHE A 76 -19.27 10.89 4.16
C PHE A 76 -18.79 9.48 3.80
N VAL A 77 -18.55 9.19 2.51
CA VAL A 77 -18.19 7.85 2.05
C VAL A 77 -16.76 7.49 2.46
N VAL A 78 -15.81 8.38 2.24
CA VAL A 78 -14.38 8.09 2.41
C VAL A 78 -13.94 8.30 3.86
N LEU A 79 -14.32 9.42 4.48
CA LEU A 79 -13.84 9.76 5.82
C LEU A 79 -14.74 9.17 6.92
N ASP A 80 -16.07 9.27 6.79
CA ASP A 80 -16.97 8.79 7.84
C ASP A 80 -17.21 7.27 7.77
N LEU A 81 -17.38 6.70 6.57
CA LEU A 81 -17.64 5.25 6.39
C LEU A 81 -16.38 4.41 6.12
N GLY A 82 -15.28 5.04 5.71
CA GLY A 82 -14.03 4.35 5.34
C GLY A 82 -14.15 3.49 4.08
N LEU A 83 -15.09 3.84 3.18
CA LEU A 83 -15.30 3.14 1.92
C LEU A 83 -14.45 3.75 0.79
N SER A 84 -14.17 2.96 -0.24
CA SER A 84 -13.54 3.47 -1.46
C SER A 84 -14.59 4.14 -2.35
N LEU A 85 -14.33 5.38 -2.79
CA LEU A 85 -15.19 6.14 -3.70
C LEU A 85 -14.42 6.47 -4.98
N LEU A 86 -15.01 6.19 -6.14
CA LEU A 86 -14.47 6.62 -7.43
C LEU A 86 -15.50 7.50 -8.17
N PRO A 87 -15.12 8.73 -8.57
CA PRO A 87 -15.95 9.56 -9.42
C PRO A 87 -15.99 9.02 -10.85
N VAL A 88 -17.14 9.11 -11.49
CA VAL A 88 -17.33 8.80 -12.91
C VAL A 88 -18.15 9.90 -13.57
N GLY A 89 -17.84 10.30 -14.79
CA GLY A 89 -18.59 11.31 -15.55
C GLY A 89 -19.93 10.82 -16.11
N GLY A 90 -20.25 9.55 -15.90
CA GLY A 90 -21.53 8.94 -16.26
C GLY A 90 -21.42 7.43 -16.47
N GLN A 91 -22.52 6.82 -16.91
CA GLN A 91 -22.65 5.37 -17.08
C GLN A 91 -21.63 4.76 -18.07
N THR A 92 -21.25 5.49 -19.13
CA THR A 92 -20.26 5.00 -20.10
C THR A 92 -18.88 4.84 -19.45
N GLU A 93 -18.43 5.85 -18.71
CA GLU A 93 -17.15 5.80 -17.98
C GLU A 93 -17.21 4.76 -16.86
N ALA A 94 -18.32 4.68 -16.13
CA ALA A 94 -18.55 3.64 -15.13
C ALA A 94 -18.39 2.24 -15.73
N SER A 95 -18.95 2.01 -16.93
CA SER A 95 -18.83 0.73 -17.61
C SER A 95 -17.38 0.42 -18.00
N GLN A 96 -16.64 1.39 -18.53
CA GLN A 96 -15.23 1.20 -18.87
C GLN A 96 -14.38 0.91 -17.63
N LEU A 97 -14.63 1.61 -16.52
CA LEU A 97 -13.94 1.40 -15.25
C LEU A 97 -14.20 0.01 -14.69
N ILE A 98 -15.46 -0.44 -14.66
CA ILE A 98 -15.81 -1.80 -14.23
C ILE A 98 -15.10 -2.84 -15.11
N THR A 99 -15.09 -2.65 -16.43
CA THR A 99 -14.36 -3.54 -17.34
C THR A 99 -12.87 -3.59 -17.02
N GLN A 100 -12.23 -2.46 -16.72
CA GLN A 100 -10.81 -2.43 -16.33
C GLN A 100 -10.55 -3.12 -14.99
N ILE A 101 -11.45 -2.98 -14.02
CA ILE A 101 -11.34 -3.64 -12.71
C ILE A 101 -11.37 -5.17 -12.88
N VAL A 102 -12.30 -5.69 -13.70
CA VAL A 102 -12.41 -7.12 -13.98
C VAL A 102 -11.20 -7.64 -14.76
N HIS A 103 -10.73 -6.93 -15.78
CA HIS A 103 -9.54 -7.33 -16.56
C HIS A 103 -8.22 -7.16 -15.77
N GLY A 104 -8.21 -6.33 -14.73
CA GLY A 104 -7.06 -6.13 -13.85
C GLY A 104 -6.83 -7.30 -12.89
N GLU A 105 -7.81 -8.19 -12.71
CA GLU A 105 -7.73 -9.38 -11.87
C GLU A 105 -6.75 -10.41 -12.50
N GLY A 106 -5.47 -10.24 -12.20
CA GLY A 106 -4.39 -11.07 -12.75
C GLY A 106 -3.14 -10.28 -13.11
N ARG A 107 -3.24 -8.94 -13.19
CA ARG A 107 -2.06 -8.08 -13.33
C ARG A 107 -1.37 -7.93 -11.99
N GLU A 108 -0.05 -8.04 -11.98
CA GLU A 108 0.73 -7.74 -10.78
C GLU A 108 0.61 -6.24 -10.47
N ASN A 109 0.20 -5.93 -9.24
CA ASN A 109 0.13 -4.55 -8.77
C ASN A 109 1.56 -4.07 -8.46
N PRO A 110 2.09 -3.05 -9.18
CA PRO A 110 3.47 -2.57 -8.97
C PRO A 110 3.67 -1.91 -7.60
N PHE A 111 2.60 -1.46 -6.95
CA PHE A 111 2.64 -0.92 -5.58
C PHE A 111 2.52 -2.01 -4.51
N ARG A 112 2.20 -3.25 -4.90
CA ARG A 112 2.21 -4.38 -3.98
C ARG A 112 3.65 -4.80 -3.76
N ARG A 113 4.28 -4.21 -2.74
CA ARG A 113 5.65 -4.51 -2.35
C ARG A 113 5.80 -6.01 -2.09
N ARG A 114 6.45 -6.71 -3.01
CA ARG A 114 6.96 -8.05 -2.73
C ARG A 114 8.19 -7.88 -1.86
N THR A 115 8.18 -8.46 -0.67
CA THR A 115 9.39 -8.64 0.14
C THR A 115 10.28 -9.63 -0.60
N SER A 116 10.99 -9.16 -1.64
CA SER A 116 12.01 -9.97 -2.29
C SER A 116 13.24 -9.98 -1.39
N CYS A 117 13.54 -11.12 -0.78
CA CYS A 117 14.69 -11.30 0.10
C CYS A 117 16.03 -10.88 -0.54
N ARG A 118 16.13 -10.89 -1.88
CA ARG A 118 17.34 -10.46 -2.62
C ARG A 118 17.74 -9.00 -2.39
N LEU A 119 16.82 -8.14 -1.93
CA LEU A 119 17.16 -6.76 -1.60
C LEU A 119 17.89 -6.65 -0.26
N LEU A 120 17.74 -7.62 0.64
CA LEU A 120 18.31 -7.56 1.98
C LEU A 120 19.84 -7.56 1.92
N ASP A 121 20.48 -8.34 1.06
CA ASP A 121 21.95 -8.35 0.94
C ASP A 121 22.47 -6.99 0.48
N SER A 122 21.81 -6.37 -0.50
CA SER A 122 22.19 -5.05 -1.01
C SER A 122 21.98 -3.94 0.03
N ILE A 123 20.89 -4.01 0.80
CA ILE A 123 20.58 -3.05 1.87
C ILE A 123 21.55 -3.25 3.03
N THR A 124 21.84 -4.49 3.42
CA THR A 124 22.76 -4.80 4.51
C THR A 124 24.16 -4.31 4.18
N LEU A 125 24.63 -4.53 2.94
CA LEU A 125 25.90 -4.00 2.46
C LEU A 125 25.93 -2.46 2.45
N ALA A 126 24.83 -1.82 2.04
CA ALA A 126 24.70 -0.35 2.07
C ALA A 126 24.71 0.20 3.50
N MET A 127 24.12 -0.51 4.47
CA MET A 127 24.12 -0.15 5.88
C MET A 127 25.53 -0.26 6.48
N VAL A 128 26.28 -1.32 6.16
CA VAL A 128 27.67 -1.48 6.60
C VAL A 128 28.59 -0.40 6.01
N GLN A 129 28.29 0.10 4.79
CA GLN A 129 29.01 1.23 4.20
C GLN A 129 28.74 2.59 4.88
N GLN A 130 27.69 2.71 5.70
CA GLN A 130 27.46 3.93 6.48
C GLN A 130 28.41 4.04 7.68
N ILE A 131 29.13 2.97 8.04
CA ILE A 131 30.06 2.97 9.15
C ILE A 131 31.30 3.80 8.76
N PRO A 132 31.72 4.79 9.58
CA PRO A 132 32.90 5.59 9.31
C PRO A 132 34.14 4.72 9.08
N GLY A 133 34.86 4.96 7.98
CA GLY A 133 36.05 4.18 7.62
C GLY A 133 35.79 2.85 6.89
N VAL A 134 34.52 2.50 6.65
CA VAL A 134 34.12 1.29 5.91
C VAL A 134 33.63 1.65 4.51
N GLY A 135 34.52 1.53 3.52
CA GLY A 135 34.16 1.61 2.10
C GLY A 135 33.56 0.32 1.55
N LYS A 136 33.19 0.31 0.27
CA LYS A 136 32.59 -0.86 -0.42
C LYS A 136 33.39 -2.17 -0.24
N VAL A 137 34.72 -2.10 -0.42
CA VAL A 137 35.60 -3.29 -0.32
C VAL A 137 35.58 -3.85 1.10
N ARG A 138 35.77 -2.98 2.09
CA ARG A 138 35.77 -3.35 3.52
C ARG A 138 34.41 -3.87 3.98
N ALA A 139 33.31 -3.29 3.47
CA ALA A 139 31.97 -3.76 3.77
C ALA A 139 31.74 -5.20 3.28
N VAL A 140 32.21 -5.55 2.07
CA VAL A 140 32.14 -6.93 1.56
C VAL A 140 32.97 -7.86 2.44
N THR A 141 34.21 -7.49 2.76
CA THR A 141 35.10 -8.31 3.59
C THR A 141 34.53 -8.52 5.00
N LEU A 142 33.93 -7.49 5.62
CA LEU A 142 33.26 -7.62 6.92
C LEU A 142 32.06 -8.55 6.84
N MET A 143 31.20 -8.40 5.82
CA MET A 143 30.03 -9.26 5.63
C MET A 143 30.39 -10.73 5.30
N GLN A 144 31.59 -11.00 4.78
CA GLN A 144 32.09 -12.36 4.53
C GLN A 144 32.57 -13.05 5.83
N ASN A 145 33.13 -12.28 6.77
CA ASN A 145 33.67 -12.81 8.02
C ASN A 145 32.63 -12.77 9.16
N PHE A 146 31.68 -11.83 9.08
CA PHE A 146 30.58 -11.64 10.03
C PHE A 146 29.24 -11.71 9.28
N PRO A 147 28.49 -12.83 9.37
CA PRO A 147 27.22 -13.00 8.68
C PRO A 147 26.09 -12.02 9.07
N SER A 148 26.28 -11.19 10.10
CA SER A 148 25.28 -10.20 10.52
C SER A 148 25.88 -8.88 10.99
N ILE A 149 25.11 -7.78 10.86
CA ILE A 149 25.47 -6.47 11.42
C ILE A 149 25.61 -6.54 12.94
N GLN A 150 24.84 -7.41 13.60
CA GLN A 150 24.93 -7.61 15.05
C GLN A 150 26.30 -8.17 15.46
N GLU A 151 26.85 -9.11 14.70
CA GLU A 151 28.19 -9.63 14.96
C GLU A 151 29.27 -8.58 14.70
N ILE A 152 29.13 -7.78 13.63
CA ILE A 152 30.03 -6.64 13.37
C ILE A 152 30.03 -5.64 14.55
N SER A 153 28.87 -5.39 15.15
CA SER A 153 28.72 -4.48 16.30
C SER A 153 29.34 -5.04 17.60
N ASN A 154 29.36 -6.36 17.76
CA ASN A 154 29.86 -7.03 18.97
C ASN A 154 31.33 -7.49 18.83
N ALA A 155 31.90 -7.43 17.63
CA ALA A 155 33.27 -7.83 17.37
C ALA A 155 34.27 -6.93 18.13
N SER A 156 35.30 -7.57 18.68
CA SER A 156 36.38 -6.86 19.37
C SER A 156 37.31 -6.15 18.38
N PRO A 157 38.05 -5.10 18.81
CA PRO A 157 39.00 -4.41 17.93
C PRO A 157 40.07 -5.35 17.31
N ALA A 158 40.46 -6.40 18.04
CA ALA A 158 41.45 -7.39 17.59
C ALA A 158 40.91 -8.30 16.46
N GLU A 159 39.61 -8.58 16.45
CA GLU A 159 38.96 -9.38 15.40
C GLU A 159 38.71 -8.55 14.12
N LEU A 160 38.54 -7.24 14.27
CA LEU A 160 38.34 -6.30 13.15
C LEU A 160 39.66 -5.86 12.50
N GLU A 161 40.74 -5.76 13.27
CA GLU A 161 42.07 -5.35 12.80
C GLU A 161 42.58 -6.07 11.54
N PRO A 162 42.54 -7.41 11.42
CA PRO A 162 43.05 -8.11 10.24
C PRO A 162 42.26 -7.78 8.95
N LEU A 163 41.05 -7.25 9.07
CA LEU A 163 40.16 -6.98 7.94
C LEU A 163 40.17 -5.50 7.51
N VAL A 164 40.28 -4.58 8.46
CA VAL A 164 40.17 -3.13 8.19
C VAL A 164 41.38 -2.30 8.63
N GLY A 165 42.32 -2.89 9.37
CA GLY A 165 43.46 -2.23 9.99
C GLY A 165 43.14 -1.56 11.34
N GLN A 166 44.15 -1.39 12.19
CA GLN A 166 44.04 -0.86 13.56
C GLN A 166 43.16 0.40 13.68
N ALA A 167 43.49 1.44 12.91
CA ALA A 167 42.80 2.73 13.00
C ALA A 167 41.30 2.61 12.68
N SER A 168 40.95 1.80 11.68
CA SER A 168 39.55 1.60 11.28
C SER A 168 38.82 0.62 12.20
N ALA A 169 39.50 -0.39 12.75
CA ALA A 169 38.92 -1.29 13.75
C ALA A 169 38.49 -0.53 15.02
N GLN A 170 39.34 0.38 15.50
CA GLN A 170 39.02 1.26 16.62
C GLN A 170 37.84 2.19 16.29
N GLN A 171 37.81 2.78 15.09
CA GLN A 171 36.71 3.65 14.65
C GLN A 171 35.36 2.92 14.57
N ILE A 172 35.35 1.68 14.05
CA ILE A 172 34.13 0.86 13.97
C ILE A 172 33.65 0.50 15.37
N HIS A 173 34.53 0.02 16.24
CA HIS A 173 34.18 -0.33 17.62
C HIS A 173 33.68 0.89 18.41
N SER A 174 34.37 2.03 18.29
CA SER A 174 33.91 3.30 18.87
C SER A 174 32.58 3.75 18.28
N PHE A 175 32.31 3.58 16.98
CA PHE A 175 31.03 3.96 16.39
C PHE A 175 29.84 3.23 17.02
N PHE A 176 29.98 1.95 17.34
CA PHE A 176 28.93 1.16 17.98
C PHE A 176 28.83 1.37 19.51
N HIS A 177 29.94 1.66 20.18
CA HIS A 177 30.01 1.71 21.66
C HIS A 177 30.16 3.12 22.27
N ALA A 178 30.48 4.16 21.47
CA ALA A 178 30.76 5.51 21.99
C ALA A 178 29.57 6.18 22.69
N HIS A 179 28.33 5.77 22.39
CA HIS A 179 27.13 6.32 23.03
C HIS A 179 26.74 5.63 24.35
N LEU A 180 27.47 4.59 24.78
CA LEU A 180 27.18 3.88 26.03
C LEU A 180 28.03 4.34 27.23
N THR A 181 28.85 5.39 27.06
CA THR A 181 29.49 6.07 28.19
C THR A 181 28.67 7.30 28.55
N PRO A 182 27.72 7.24 29.51
CA PRO A 182 27.27 8.45 30.17
C PRO A 182 28.51 9.06 30.84
N GLY A 183 28.73 10.35 30.59
CA GLY A 183 29.88 11.09 31.10
C GLY A 183 30.03 10.92 32.62
N ASN A 184 31.28 10.77 33.05
CA ASN A 184 31.72 11.06 34.40
C ASN A 184 31.42 12.51 34.78
#